data_AF-A0AAE2RCS6-F1
#
_entry.id   AF-A0AAE2RCS6-F1
#
_cell.length_a   1.000
_cell.length_b   1.000
_cell.length_c   1.000
_cell.angle_alpha   90.00
_cell.angle_beta   90.00
_cell.angle_gamma   90.00
#
_symmetry.space_group_name_H-M   'P 1'
#
loop_
_entity.id
_entity.type
_entity.pdbx_description
1 polymer ?
#
loop_
_entity_poly.entity_id
_entity_poly.type
_entity_poly.pdbx_seq_one_letter_code
_entity_poly.pdbx_strand_id
1 'polypeptide(L)'
;MAEIHDDMATEKAVHEAELRSLDRPTIQAGASTPWGMAQVSRRYADDIVLHSTASHGGFHLDENANTIVHALYRNDTEFYEEDCEWAKVAHAFPDLFTTYERRLADRTLRDYFPDAYERVMGIKLTGSQSHMRDRQDFESLHCNNWVVIAALSSDHQPGFVECIATLGGIRGETGARRFLVPRSDYTIGRHGFVIDPAKHEPYDGPSSFVTWAARQ
;
A
#
# COMPACT_ATOMS: atom_id res chain seq x y z
N MET A 1 26.59 -0.27 0.76
CA MET A 1 26.32 0.54 -0.45
C MET A 1 26.69 -0.22 -1.71
N ALA A 2 27.90 -0.76 -1.86
CA ALA A 2 28.27 -1.59 -3.02
C ALA A 2 27.52 -2.94 -3.07
N GLU A 3 27.36 -3.61 -1.92
CA GLU A 3 26.72 -4.93 -1.80
C GLU A 3 25.22 -4.93 -2.14
N ILE A 4 24.49 -3.85 -1.79
CA ILE A 4 23.07 -3.68 -2.13
C ILE A 4 22.87 -3.39 -3.62
N HIS A 5 23.82 -2.70 -4.26
CA HIS A 5 23.75 -2.38 -5.69
C HIS A 5 24.01 -3.62 -6.55
N ASP A 6 24.93 -4.49 -6.10
CA ASP A 6 25.27 -5.75 -6.78
C ASP A 6 24.12 -6.79 -6.71
N ASP A 7 23.42 -6.85 -5.57
CA ASP A 7 22.24 -7.71 -5.39
C ASP A 7 21.06 -7.27 -6.29
N MET A 8 20.76 -5.96 -6.34
CA MET A 8 19.72 -5.41 -7.23
C MET A 8 20.04 -5.62 -8.72
N ALA A 9 21.30 -5.46 -9.12
CA ALA A 9 21.73 -5.69 -10.50
C ALA A 9 21.60 -7.17 -10.88
N THR A 10 21.95 -8.07 -9.95
CA THR A 10 21.80 -9.52 -10.12
C THR A 10 20.33 -9.92 -10.23
N GLU A 11 19.45 -9.44 -9.32
CA GLU A 11 18.01 -9.74 -9.36
C GLU A 11 17.38 -9.25 -10.67
N LYS A 12 17.73 -8.04 -11.13
CA LYS A 12 17.28 -7.52 -12.41
C LYS A 12 17.71 -8.39 -13.58
N ALA A 13 18.97 -8.82 -13.62
CA ALA A 13 19.48 -9.67 -14.69
C ALA A 13 18.78 -11.04 -14.75
N VAL A 14 18.50 -11.64 -13.58
CA VAL A 14 17.73 -12.89 -13.47
C VAL A 14 16.30 -12.66 -13.97
N HIS A 15 15.64 -11.59 -13.52
CA HIS A 15 14.28 -11.26 -13.97
C HIS A 15 14.21 -11.05 -15.49
N GLU A 16 15.16 -10.33 -16.10
CA GLU A 16 15.23 -10.14 -17.55
C GLU A 16 15.51 -11.45 -18.32
N ALA A 17 16.25 -12.39 -17.72
CA ALA A 17 16.46 -13.71 -18.31
C ALA A 17 15.19 -14.57 -18.25
N GLU A 18 14.50 -14.61 -17.10
CA GLU A 18 13.23 -15.31 -16.94
C GLU A 18 12.15 -14.72 -17.87
N LEU A 19 12.03 -13.39 -17.95
CA LEU A 19 11.09 -12.73 -18.87
C LEU A 19 11.27 -13.14 -20.33
N ARG A 20 12.53 -13.29 -20.78
CA ARG A 20 12.83 -13.75 -22.16
C ARG A 20 12.47 -15.21 -22.40
N SER A 21 12.38 -16.02 -21.35
CA SER A 21 11.96 -17.41 -21.44
C SER A 21 10.45 -17.59 -21.44
N LEU A 22 9.69 -16.56 -21.05
CA LEU A 22 8.24 -16.59 -21.01
C LEU A 22 7.65 -16.08 -22.32
N ASP A 23 6.82 -16.89 -22.96
CA ASP A 23 6.12 -16.51 -24.20
C ASP A 23 4.90 -15.63 -23.88
N ARG A 24 5.13 -14.33 -23.72
CA ARG A 24 4.10 -13.34 -23.42
C ARG A 24 3.86 -12.37 -24.60
N PRO A 25 3.36 -12.83 -25.75
CA PRO A 25 3.26 -11.99 -26.93
C PRO A 25 2.20 -10.89 -26.75
N THR A 26 2.47 -9.72 -27.33
CA THR A 26 1.45 -8.70 -27.55
C THR A 26 0.44 -9.26 -28.56
N ILE A 27 -0.85 -9.16 -28.22
CA ILE A 27 -1.96 -9.58 -29.07
C ILE A 27 -2.79 -8.36 -29.50
N GLN A 28 -3.77 -8.59 -30.36
CA GLN A 28 -4.68 -7.56 -30.82
C GLN A 28 -5.36 -6.87 -29.63
N ALA A 29 -5.25 -5.55 -29.57
CA ALA A 29 -5.89 -4.72 -28.56
C ALA A 29 -7.37 -4.44 -28.92
N GLY A 30 -8.09 -3.73 -28.06
CA GLY A 30 -9.50 -3.39 -28.26
C GLY A 30 -10.49 -4.30 -27.55
N ALA A 31 -10.05 -5.07 -26.54
CA ALA A 31 -10.97 -5.69 -25.60
C ALA A 31 -11.71 -4.62 -24.78
N SER A 32 -12.99 -4.84 -24.49
CA SER A 32 -13.73 -4.03 -23.53
C SER A 32 -13.39 -4.52 -22.13
N THR A 33 -12.86 -3.64 -21.28
CA THR A 33 -12.47 -3.94 -19.90
C THR A 33 -13.16 -3.00 -18.92
N PRO A 34 -13.18 -3.28 -17.62
CA PRO A 34 -13.70 -2.36 -16.61
C PRO A 34 -13.03 -0.98 -16.62
N TRP A 35 -11.81 -0.89 -17.13
CA TRP A 35 -11.02 0.34 -17.23
C TRP A 35 -11.14 1.03 -18.60
N GLY A 36 -12.05 0.56 -19.46
CA GLY A 36 -12.26 1.06 -20.81
C GLY A 36 -11.67 0.13 -21.88
N MET A 37 -11.49 0.67 -23.08
CA MET A 37 -10.98 -0.11 -24.22
C MET A 37 -9.47 -0.34 -24.08
N ALA A 38 -9.06 -1.61 -24.09
CA ALA A 38 -7.66 -1.99 -23.99
C ALA A 38 -6.85 -1.40 -25.17
N GLN A 39 -5.75 -0.72 -24.85
CA GLN A 39 -4.81 -0.17 -25.83
C GLN A 39 -3.65 -1.13 -26.10
N VAL A 40 -3.29 -1.91 -25.07
CA VAL A 40 -2.29 -2.98 -25.16
C VAL A 40 -2.90 -4.23 -24.53
N SER A 41 -2.62 -5.38 -25.13
CA SER A 41 -3.00 -6.67 -24.55
C SER A 41 -1.86 -7.65 -24.72
N ARG A 42 -1.53 -8.41 -23.67
CA ARG A 42 -0.49 -9.43 -23.69
C ARG A 42 -1.06 -10.74 -23.20
N ARG A 43 -0.84 -11.80 -23.97
CA ARG A 43 -1.27 -13.14 -23.58
C ARG A 43 -0.26 -13.73 -22.60
N TYR A 44 -0.72 -14.25 -21.46
CA TYR A 44 0.10 -14.98 -20.49
C TYR A 44 -0.13 -16.50 -20.61
N ALA A 45 -1.38 -16.89 -20.86
CA ALA A 45 -1.81 -18.23 -21.27
C ALA A 45 -3.02 -18.09 -22.20
N ASP A 46 -3.52 -19.17 -22.79
CA ASP A 46 -4.65 -19.10 -23.72
C ASP A 46 -5.91 -18.50 -23.08
N ASP A 47 -6.09 -18.70 -21.79
CA ASP A 47 -7.21 -18.26 -20.95
C ASP A 47 -6.84 -17.10 -19.99
N ILE A 48 -5.65 -16.50 -20.15
CA ILE A 48 -5.15 -15.45 -19.25
C ILE A 48 -4.51 -14.32 -20.06
N VAL A 49 -5.11 -13.13 -20.01
CA VAL A 49 -4.67 -11.96 -20.77
C VAL A 49 -4.49 -10.76 -19.85
N LEU A 50 -3.34 -10.09 -19.95
CA LEU A 50 -3.13 -8.78 -19.35
C LEU A 50 -3.61 -7.71 -20.32
N HIS A 51 -4.55 -6.87 -19.89
CA HIS A 51 -5.01 -5.70 -20.62
C HIS A 51 -4.48 -4.42 -19.96
N SER A 52 -4.13 -3.43 -20.77
CA SER A 52 -3.71 -2.12 -20.29
C SER A 52 -4.33 -1.00 -21.12
N THR A 53 -4.73 0.06 -20.43
CA THR A 53 -5.26 1.32 -20.96
C THR A 53 -4.37 2.47 -20.51
N ALA A 54 -4.65 3.69 -20.96
CA ALA A 54 -3.89 4.87 -20.55
C ALA A 54 -4.03 5.21 -19.06
N SER A 55 -5.14 4.78 -18.43
CA SER A 55 -5.41 5.09 -17.02
C SER A 55 -5.09 3.94 -16.09
N HIS A 56 -5.24 2.70 -16.56
CA HIS A 56 -5.26 1.51 -15.72
C HIS A 56 -5.19 0.22 -16.56
N GLY A 57 -4.98 -0.92 -15.93
CA GLY A 57 -5.06 -2.24 -16.53
C GLY A 57 -5.34 -3.34 -15.52
N GLY A 58 -5.16 -4.58 -15.97
CA GLY A 58 -5.30 -5.76 -15.15
C GLY A 58 -5.43 -7.04 -15.98
N PHE A 59 -5.48 -8.16 -15.26
CA PHE A 59 -5.66 -9.46 -15.87
C PHE A 59 -7.15 -9.76 -16.09
N HIS A 60 -7.45 -10.41 -17.20
CA HIS A 60 -8.69 -11.09 -17.47
C HIS A 60 -8.42 -12.60 -17.54
N LEU A 61 -9.23 -13.38 -16.82
CA LEU A 61 -9.16 -14.84 -16.79
C LEU A 61 -10.47 -15.40 -17.34
N ASP A 62 -10.42 -16.28 -18.33
CA ASP A 62 -11.64 -16.99 -18.74
C ASP A 62 -12.15 -17.89 -17.58
N GLU A 63 -13.43 -18.26 -17.63
CA GLU A 63 -14.14 -18.98 -16.56
C GLU A 63 -13.32 -20.15 -15.96
N ASN A 64 -12.73 -20.99 -16.81
CA ASN A 64 -11.91 -22.14 -16.38
C ASN A 64 -10.67 -21.71 -15.59
N ALA A 65 -9.90 -20.73 -16.08
CA ALA A 65 -8.76 -20.17 -15.35
C ALA A 65 -9.22 -19.54 -14.04
N ASN A 66 -10.33 -18.81 -14.06
CA ASN A 66 -10.86 -18.15 -12.88
C ASN A 66 -11.22 -19.16 -11.77
N THR A 67 -11.67 -20.36 -12.13
CA THR A 67 -11.95 -21.44 -11.15
C THR A 67 -10.72 -21.97 -10.42
N ILE A 68 -9.51 -21.79 -10.99
CA ILE A 68 -8.25 -22.22 -10.35
C ILE A 68 -7.85 -21.25 -9.23
N VAL A 69 -8.21 -19.96 -9.36
CA VAL A 69 -7.97 -18.98 -8.30
C VAL A 69 -8.70 -19.38 -7.03
N HIS A 70 -7.99 -19.41 -5.90
CA HIS A 70 -8.58 -19.78 -4.61
C HIS A 70 -9.82 -18.94 -4.30
N ALA A 71 -10.87 -19.54 -3.72
CA ALA A 71 -12.17 -18.89 -3.53
C ALA A 71 -12.09 -17.58 -2.72
N LEU A 72 -11.13 -17.44 -1.79
CA LEU A 72 -10.90 -16.20 -1.02
C LEU A 72 -10.22 -15.07 -1.81
N TYR A 73 -9.68 -15.37 -3.00
CA TYR A 73 -9.06 -14.40 -3.90
C TYR A 73 -9.85 -14.17 -5.17
N ARG A 74 -10.72 -15.11 -5.56
CA ARG A 74 -11.41 -15.11 -6.84
C ARG A 74 -12.34 -13.91 -6.98
N ASN A 75 -12.25 -13.23 -8.12
CA ASN A 75 -13.18 -12.18 -8.51
C ASN A 75 -14.31 -12.76 -9.39
N ASP A 76 -15.55 -12.38 -9.11
CA ASP A 76 -16.72 -12.83 -9.89
C ASP A 76 -16.77 -12.23 -11.30
N THR A 77 -16.07 -11.11 -11.50
CA THR A 77 -16.02 -10.38 -12.77
C THR A 77 -14.96 -10.89 -13.72
N GLU A 78 -14.15 -11.88 -13.33
CA GLU A 78 -13.02 -12.41 -14.12
C GLU A 78 -11.87 -11.41 -14.36
N PHE A 79 -12.03 -10.15 -13.95
CA PHE A 79 -11.03 -9.10 -14.01
C PHE A 79 -10.32 -8.90 -12.67
N TYR A 80 -9.00 -8.76 -12.73
CA TYR A 80 -8.10 -8.53 -11.60
C TYR A 80 -7.25 -7.29 -11.87
N GLU A 81 -7.51 -6.23 -11.13
CA GLU A 81 -6.83 -4.94 -11.13
C GLU A 81 -5.29 -5.02 -10.98
N GLU A 82 -4.55 -4.13 -11.68
CA GLU A 82 -3.08 -4.22 -11.82
C GLU A 82 -2.23 -3.75 -10.64
N ASP A 83 -2.73 -2.91 -9.73
CA ASP A 83 -1.97 -2.42 -8.57
C ASP A 83 -1.88 -3.49 -7.48
N CYS A 84 -2.98 -4.21 -7.22
CA CYS A 84 -3.05 -5.16 -6.12
C CYS A 84 -3.57 -6.54 -6.50
N GLU A 85 -4.60 -6.64 -7.35
CA GLU A 85 -5.29 -7.92 -7.58
C GLU A 85 -4.55 -8.85 -8.53
N TRP A 86 -3.67 -8.35 -9.39
CA TRP A 86 -2.76 -9.15 -10.22
C TRP A 86 -1.98 -10.19 -9.40
N ALA A 87 -1.70 -9.87 -8.14
CA ALA A 87 -0.99 -10.76 -7.23
C ALA A 87 -1.77 -12.05 -6.93
N LYS A 88 -3.11 -12.01 -6.99
CA LYS A 88 -3.99 -13.18 -6.89
C LYS A 88 -3.78 -14.12 -8.07
N VAL A 89 -3.64 -13.56 -9.28
CA VAL A 89 -3.37 -14.31 -10.52
C VAL A 89 -1.96 -14.91 -10.45
N ALA A 90 -0.96 -14.13 -10.06
CA ALA A 90 0.41 -14.63 -9.91
C ALA A 90 0.55 -15.73 -8.85
N HIS A 91 -0.27 -15.69 -7.79
CA HIS A 91 -0.33 -16.76 -6.80
C HIS A 91 -0.98 -18.04 -7.35
N ALA A 92 -2.04 -17.92 -8.16
CA ALA A 92 -2.73 -19.07 -8.74
C ALA A 92 -1.94 -19.73 -9.88
N PHE A 93 -1.16 -18.95 -10.63
CA PHE A 93 -0.44 -19.39 -11.83
C PHE A 93 1.05 -19.06 -11.77
N PRO A 94 1.80 -19.58 -10.77
CA PRO A 94 3.17 -19.15 -10.50
C PRO A 94 4.13 -19.36 -11.68
N ASP A 95 3.88 -20.34 -12.55
CA ASP A 95 4.76 -20.64 -13.69
C ASP A 95 4.64 -19.62 -14.83
N LEU A 96 3.59 -18.80 -14.84
CA LEU A 96 3.44 -17.70 -15.80
C LEU A 96 4.23 -16.46 -15.37
N PHE A 97 4.83 -16.46 -14.18
CA PHE A 97 5.49 -15.33 -13.56
C PHE A 97 6.95 -15.63 -13.24
N THR A 98 7.79 -14.61 -13.38
CA THR A 98 9.20 -14.65 -12.97
C THR A 98 9.31 -14.78 -11.45
N THR A 99 10.48 -15.21 -10.97
CA THR A 99 10.73 -15.32 -9.53
C THR A 99 10.60 -13.98 -8.84
N TYR A 100 11.04 -12.90 -9.49
CA TYR A 100 10.87 -11.53 -8.99
C TYR A 100 9.38 -11.14 -8.88
N GLU A 101 8.59 -11.33 -9.94
CA GLU A 101 7.14 -11.03 -9.93
C GLU A 101 6.41 -11.84 -8.84
N ARG A 102 6.76 -13.12 -8.64
CA ARG A 102 6.18 -13.93 -7.56
C ARG A 102 6.47 -13.38 -6.17
N ARG A 103 7.69 -12.88 -5.92
CA ARG A 103 8.04 -12.22 -4.64
C ARG A 103 7.24 -10.93 -4.43
N LEU A 104 7.07 -10.13 -5.48
CA LEU A 104 6.23 -8.93 -5.41
C LEU A 104 4.77 -9.27 -5.17
N ALA A 105 4.25 -10.31 -5.83
CA ALA A 105 2.89 -10.78 -5.63
C ALA A 105 2.67 -11.26 -4.18
N ASP A 106 3.58 -12.05 -3.62
CA ASP A 106 3.49 -12.48 -2.22
C ASP A 106 3.44 -11.29 -1.26
N ARG A 107 4.34 -10.31 -1.43
CA ARG A 107 4.32 -9.07 -0.63
C ARG A 107 3.00 -8.31 -0.80
N THR A 108 2.54 -8.15 -2.03
CA THR A 108 1.29 -7.44 -2.35
C THR A 108 0.09 -8.12 -1.68
N LEU A 109 0.01 -9.45 -1.69
CA LEU A 109 -1.07 -10.16 -1.00
C LEU A 109 -1.03 -9.96 0.52
N ARG A 110 0.17 -9.99 1.14
CA ARG A 110 0.31 -9.69 2.57
C ARG A 110 -0.08 -8.25 2.90
N ASP A 111 0.25 -7.31 2.04
CA ASP A 111 0.10 -5.88 2.29
C ASP A 111 -1.30 -5.35 1.98
N TYR A 112 -2.03 -5.93 1.01
CA TYR A 112 -3.36 -5.45 0.57
C TYR A 112 -4.50 -6.43 0.89
N PHE A 113 -4.20 -7.72 1.06
CA PHE A 113 -5.19 -8.76 1.36
C PHE A 113 -4.80 -9.64 2.56
N PRO A 114 -4.32 -9.07 3.69
CA PRO A 114 -3.72 -9.84 4.79
C PRO A 114 -4.66 -10.90 5.37
N ASP A 115 -5.95 -10.61 5.51
CA ASP A 115 -6.93 -11.56 6.04
C ASP A 115 -7.13 -12.78 5.13
N ALA A 116 -7.21 -12.55 3.81
CA ALA A 116 -7.34 -13.64 2.85
C ALA A 116 -6.02 -14.43 2.78
N TYR A 117 -4.87 -13.73 2.77
CA TYR A 117 -3.56 -14.35 2.78
C TYR A 117 -3.35 -15.29 3.97
N GLU A 118 -3.65 -14.84 5.18
CA GLU A 118 -3.53 -15.66 6.40
C GLU A 118 -4.39 -16.93 6.33
N ARG A 119 -5.61 -16.83 5.77
CA ARG A 119 -6.51 -17.99 5.63
C ARG A 119 -6.05 -18.96 4.54
N VAL A 120 -5.60 -18.44 3.40
CA VAL A 120 -5.09 -19.27 2.28
C VAL A 120 -3.81 -19.98 2.67
N MET A 121 -2.89 -19.28 3.34
CA MET A 121 -1.59 -19.81 3.72
C MET A 121 -1.59 -20.54 5.07
N GLY A 122 -2.65 -20.40 5.87
CA GLY A 122 -2.74 -20.99 7.21
C GLY A 122 -1.76 -20.39 8.23
N ILE A 123 -1.42 -19.10 8.08
CA ILE A 123 -0.46 -18.40 8.95
C ILE A 123 -1.07 -17.16 9.60
N LYS A 124 -0.34 -16.54 10.52
CA LYS A 124 -0.62 -15.20 11.04
C LYS A 124 0.53 -14.26 10.73
N LEU A 125 0.21 -13.12 10.13
CA LEU A 125 1.19 -12.10 9.77
C LEU A 125 1.46 -11.21 10.98
N THR A 126 2.73 -10.88 11.19
CA THR A 126 3.15 -9.82 12.11
C THR A 126 3.20 -8.47 11.38
N GLY A 127 3.27 -7.35 12.12
CA GLY A 127 3.48 -6.03 11.50
C GLY A 127 4.75 -5.94 10.65
N SER A 128 5.82 -6.65 11.00
CA SER A 128 7.03 -6.72 10.17
C SER A 128 6.83 -7.42 8.82
N GLN A 129 5.76 -8.20 8.65
CA GLN A 129 5.46 -8.99 7.45
C GLN A 129 4.34 -8.40 6.58
N SER A 130 3.59 -7.42 7.10
CA SER A 130 2.51 -6.75 6.38
C SER A 130 2.38 -5.31 6.86
N HIS A 131 2.46 -4.36 5.94
CA HIS A 131 2.21 -2.94 6.19
C HIS A 131 0.84 -2.72 6.85
N MET A 132 -0.21 -3.42 6.40
CA MET A 132 -1.54 -3.31 6.99
C MET A 132 -1.58 -3.83 8.42
N ARG A 133 -0.91 -4.95 8.71
CA ARG A 133 -0.79 -5.45 10.10
C ARG A 133 0.01 -4.49 10.97
N ASP A 134 1.10 -3.93 10.45
CA ASP A 134 1.92 -2.94 11.17
C ASP A 134 1.10 -1.70 11.54
N ARG A 135 0.27 -1.26 10.59
CA ARG A 135 -0.66 -0.15 10.80
C ARG A 135 -1.69 -0.48 11.89
N GLN A 136 -2.28 -1.67 11.85
CA GLN A 136 -3.25 -2.13 12.85
C GLN A 136 -2.62 -2.26 14.25
N ASP A 137 -1.40 -2.80 14.34
CA ASP A 137 -0.66 -2.91 15.59
C ASP A 137 -0.40 -1.52 16.19
N PHE A 138 0.02 -0.55 15.36
CA PHE A 138 0.21 0.84 15.78
C PHE A 138 -1.10 1.48 16.27
N GLU A 139 -2.18 1.35 15.50
CA GLU A 139 -3.49 1.91 15.85
C GLU A 139 -4.04 1.30 17.15
N SER A 140 -3.89 -0.01 17.34
CA SER A 140 -4.29 -0.69 18.57
C SER A 140 -3.46 -0.22 19.76
N LEU A 141 -2.14 -0.09 19.61
CA LEU A 141 -1.25 0.35 20.67
C LEU A 141 -1.54 1.79 21.10
N HIS A 142 -1.86 2.66 20.14
CA HIS A 142 -2.00 4.10 20.35
C HIS A 142 -3.44 4.61 20.35
N CYS A 143 -4.44 3.72 20.43
CA CYS A 143 -5.87 4.07 20.43
C CYS A 143 -6.25 5.13 21.47
N ASN A 144 -5.56 5.17 22.62
CA ASN A 144 -5.79 6.13 23.71
C ASN A 144 -4.68 7.20 23.83
N ASN A 145 -3.79 7.31 22.83
CA ASN A 145 -2.76 8.33 22.80
C ASN A 145 -3.10 9.43 21.79
N TRP A 146 -2.57 10.63 22.01
CA TRP A 146 -2.67 11.74 21.07
C TRP A 146 -1.70 11.49 19.91
N VAL A 147 -2.23 11.16 18.73
CA VAL A 147 -1.44 10.94 17.52
C VAL A 147 -1.67 12.10 16.56
N VAL A 148 -0.59 12.67 16.06
CA VAL A 148 -0.60 13.84 15.18
C VAL A 148 -1.20 13.48 13.82
N ILE A 149 -2.20 14.26 13.42
CA ILE A 149 -2.89 14.12 12.12
C ILE A 149 -2.51 15.22 11.13
N ALA A 150 -2.04 16.37 11.61
CA ALA A 150 -1.51 17.46 10.82
C ALA A 150 -0.42 18.21 11.60
N ALA A 151 0.62 18.67 10.90
CA ALA A 151 1.72 19.42 11.51
C ALA A 151 2.27 20.46 10.54
N LEU A 152 2.74 21.57 11.08
CA LEU A 152 3.49 22.61 10.35
C LEU A 152 4.48 23.30 11.27
N SER A 153 5.44 24.01 10.70
CA SER A 153 6.30 24.89 11.50
C SER A 153 5.48 26.05 12.06
N SER A 154 5.63 26.34 13.35
CA SER A 154 4.90 27.47 13.96
C SER A 154 5.55 28.80 13.55
N ASP A 155 4.75 29.73 13.05
CA ASP A 155 5.18 31.11 12.79
C ASP A 155 5.17 31.96 14.07
N HIS A 156 4.43 31.51 15.09
CA HIS A 156 4.24 32.21 16.37
C HIS A 156 5.28 31.81 17.43
N GLN A 157 5.86 30.62 17.30
CA GLN A 157 6.86 30.08 18.24
C GLN A 157 8.05 29.49 17.46
N PRO A 158 9.09 30.30 17.16
CA PRO A 158 10.27 29.83 16.44
C PRO A 158 10.93 28.62 17.11
N GLY A 159 11.28 27.62 16.31
CA GLY A 159 11.88 26.37 16.80
C GLY A 159 10.88 25.27 17.18
N PHE A 160 9.57 25.52 17.04
CA PHE A 160 8.53 24.54 17.31
C PHE A 160 7.76 24.12 16.04
N VAL A 161 7.19 22.93 16.11
CA VAL A 161 6.20 22.38 15.18
C VAL A 161 4.85 22.43 15.89
N GLU A 162 3.89 23.14 15.30
CA GLU A 162 2.51 23.12 15.74
C GLU A 162 1.86 21.86 15.19
N CYS A 163 1.35 21.02 16.09
CA CYS A 163 0.75 19.74 15.77
C CYS A 163 -0.73 19.74 16.14
N ILE A 164 -1.60 19.30 15.23
CA ILE A 164 -2.97 18.91 15.53
C ILE A 164 -2.99 17.40 15.71
N ALA A 165 -3.48 16.94 16.86
CA ALA A 165 -3.58 15.52 17.20
C ALA A 165 -4.99 15.12 17.64
N THR A 166 -5.33 13.86 17.42
CA THR A 166 -6.57 13.20 17.87
C THR A 166 -6.23 11.95 18.67
N LEU A 167 -7.14 11.47 19.53
CA LEU A 167 -6.94 10.17 20.18
C LEU A 167 -6.95 9.08 19.10
N GLY A 168 -5.95 8.19 19.12
CA GLY A 168 -5.78 7.14 18.11
C GLY A 168 -5.38 7.64 16.71
N GLY A 169 -5.28 8.96 16.48
CA GLY A 169 -4.90 9.52 15.17
C GLY A 169 -5.99 9.47 14.12
N ILE A 170 -7.25 9.36 14.55
CA ILE A 170 -8.39 9.30 13.65
C ILE A 170 -8.62 10.68 13.03
N ARG A 171 -8.52 10.78 11.71
CA ARG A 171 -8.76 12.02 10.96
C ARG A 171 -10.27 12.29 10.87
N GLY A 172 -10.66 13.56 11.06
CA GLY A 172 -12.06 13.98 10.98
C GLY A 172 -12.88 13.77 12.26
N GLU A 173 -12.29 13.18 13.30
CA GLU A 173 -12.96 13.03 14.60
C GLU A 173 -13.06 14.38 15.35
N THR A 174 -14.14 14.53 16.12
CA THR A 174 -14.30 15.66 17.05
C THR A 174 -13.37 15.52 18.25
N GLY A 175 -12.84 16.63 18.76
CA GLY A 175 -11.96 16.60 19.95
C GLY A 175 -10.46 16.63 19.65
N ALA A 176 -10.09 17.01 18.43
CA ALA A 176 -8.69 17.33 18.10
C ALA A 176 -8.13 18.39 19.06
N ARG A 177 -6.86 18.24 19.44
CA ARG A 177 -6.11 19.19 20.27
C ARG A 177 -4.85 19.63 19.56
N ARG A 178 -4.35 20.80 19.94
CA ARG A 178 -3.08 21.32 19.44
C ARG A 178 -1.98 21.16 20.47
N PHE A 179 -0.77 20.95 19.98
CA PHE A 179 0.44 20.80 20.78
C PHE A 179 1.58 21.57 20.12
N LEU A 180 2.49 22.10 20.94
CA LEU A 180 3.78 22.58 20.46
C LEU A 180 4.84 21.52 20.75
N VAL A 181 5.47 21.03 19.68
CA VAL A 181 6.54 20.03 19.77
C VAL A 181 7.84 20.71 19.37
N PRO A 182 8.92 20.63 20.18
CA PRO A 182 10.23 21.12 19.76
C PRO A 182 10.62 20.51 18.41
N ARG A 183 11.16 21.31 17.48
CA ARG A 183 11.52 20.82 16.14
C ARG A 183 12.55 19.68 16.19
N SER A 184 13.41 19.66 17.21
CA SER A 184 14.36 18.56 17.46
C SER A 184 13.68 17.23 17.77
N ASP A 185 12.48 17.28 18.33
CA ASP A 185 11.78 16.11 18.86
C ASP A 185 10.76 15.59 17.85
N TYR A 186 10.26 16.45 16.96
CA TYR A 186 9.31 16.08 15.91
C TYR A 186 10.00 15.31 14.78
N THR A 187 9.93 13.97 14.84
CA THR A 187 10.31 13.06 13.75
C THR A 187 9.11 12.24 13.35
N ILE A 188 8.59 12.44 12.13
CA ILE A 188 7.45 11.66 11.65
C ILE A 188 7.86 10.19 11.47
N GLY A 189 7.24 9.31 12.24
CA GLY A 189 7.38 7.86 12.09
C GLY A 189 6.52 7.32 10.96
N ARG A 190 6.67 6.03 10.65
CA ARG A 190 5.93 5.32 9.58
C ARG A 190 4.41 5.51 9.67
N HIS A 191 3.85 5.55 10.88
CA HIS A 191 2.41 5.63 11.13
C HIS A 191 1.94 6.95 11.73
N GLY A 192 2.85 7.90 11.95
CA GLY A 192 2.59 9.20 12.56
C GLY A 192 3.55 9.52 13.69
N PHE A 193 3.25 10.62 14.39
CA PHE A 193 3.97 11.06 15.59
C PHE A 193 3.04 10.98 16.80
N VAL A 194 3.47 10.32 17.86
CA VAL A 194 2.71 10.21 19.11
C VAL A 194 3.18 11.30 20.06
N ILE A 195 2.26 12.12 20.54
CA ILE A 195 2.54 13.14 21.53
C ILE A 195 2.88 12.46 22.86
N ASP A 196 4.06 12.76 23.41
CA ASP A 196 4.44 12.48 24.79
C ASP A 196 3.88 13.58 25.73
N PRO A 197 2.85 13.31 26.55
CA PRO A 197 2.24 14.32 27.41
C PRO A 197 3.15 14.81 28.54
N ALA A 198 4.27 14.13 28.81
CA ALA A 198 5.26 14.57 29.79
C ALA A 198 6.26 15.58 29.22
N LYS A 199 6.29 15.74 27.88
CA LYS A 199 7.25 16.62 27.18
C LYS A 199 6.58 17.67 26.29
N HIS A 200 5.40 17.36 25.75
CA HIS A 200 4.73 18.19 24.77
C HIS A 200 3.47 18.81 25.38
N GLU A 201 3.51 20.13 25.53
CA GLU A 201 2.42 20.87 26.15
C GLU A 201 1.26 21.10 25.16
N PRO A 202 0.00 21.01 25.61
CA PRO A 202 -1.15 21.51 24.87
C PRO A 202 -0.97 23.00 24.52
N TYR A 203 -1.46 23.40 23.35
CA TYR A 203 -1.30 24.74 22.84
C TYR A 203 -2.62 25.42 22.47
N ASP A 204 -2.99 26.43 23.24
CA ASP A 204 -4.22 27.21 23.04
C ASP A 204 -3.97 28.62 22.46
N GLY A 205 -2.71 28.96 22.15
CA GLY A 205 -2.34 30.28 21.59
C GLY A 205 -2.69 30.47 20.11
N PRO A 206 -2.24 31.58 19.48
CA PRO A 206 -2.46 31.86 18.07
C PRO A 206 -2.02 30.71 17.17
N SER A 207 -2.79 30.40 16.13
CA SER A 207 -2.55 29.25 15.26
C SER A 207 -1.91 29.66 13.94
N SER A 208 -0.94 28.89 13.47
CA SER A 208 -0.48 28.94 12.07
C SER A 208 -1.37 28.11 11.13
N PHE A 209 -2.21 27.21 11.65
CA PHE A 209 -3.28 26.59 10.88
C PHE A 209 -4.43 27.58 10.64
N VAL A 210 -4.68 27.94 9.38
CA VAL A 210 -5.75 28.87 8.97
C VAL A 210 -7.12 28.39 9.46
N THR A 211 -7.42 27.09 9.32
CA THR A 211 -8.70 26.50 9.73
C THR A 211 -8.92 26.55 11.25
N TRP A 212 -7.86 26.64 12.03
CA TRP A 212 -7.92 26.70 13.49
C TRP A 212 -7.89 28.13 14.00
N ALA A 213 -7.14 29.02 13.36
CA ALA A 213 -7.15 30.45 13.65
C ALA A 213 -8.56 31.04 13.51
N ALA A 214 -9.36 30.55 12.55
CA ALA A 214 -10.74 30.97 12.34
C ALA A 214 -11.74 30.48 13.42
N ARG A 215 -11.31 29.62 14.36
CA ARG A 215 -12.16 29.12 15.46
C ARG A 215 -12.01 29.95 16.75
N GLN A 216 -11.02 30.84 16.79
CA GLN A 216 -10.72 31.72 17.92
C GLN A 216 -11.40 33.08 17.78
#